data_AF-A0A3B6EUX8-F1
#
_entry.id   AF-A0A3B6EUX8-F1
#
_cell.length_a   1.000
_cell.length_b   1.000
_cell.length_c   1.000
_cell.angle_alpha   90.00
_cell.angle_beta   90.00
_cell.angle_gamma   90.00
#
_symmetry.space_group_name_H-M   'P 1'
#
loop_
_entity.id
_entity.type
_entity.pdbx_description
1 polymer ?
#
loop_
_entity_poly.entity_id
_entity_poly.type
_entity_poly.pdbx_seq_one_letter_code
_entity_poly.pdbx_strand_id
1 'polypeptide(L)'
;MEFSAVNLPPEPEQGWSSNFVIVEAAEGMLGMLADVYDRDNIYDPCWLTYSILRNNQWHLEKVIPLPGMHHVVLLGVGGGYLLIGAMYITSSGGEVKFGLFSVDVKTFQVELFTQRSKVIFSGRLYAGFPPSLCAPTI
;
A
#
# COMPACT_ATOMS: atom_id res chain seq x y z
N MET A 1 9.46 -19.50 -23.22
CA MET A 1 9.09 -18.84 -21.95
C MET A 1 7.72 -19.37 -21.59
N GLU A 2 7.61 -20.08 -20.48
CA GLU A 2 6.32 -20.56 -19.97
C GLU A 2 5.81 -19.54 -18.95
N PHE A 3 4.54 -19.18 -19.04
CA PHE A 3 3.91 -18.25 -18.10
C PHE A 3 3.13 -19.06 -17.07
N SER A 4 3.19 -18.62 -15.81
CA SER A 4 2.33 -19.13 -14.75
C SER A 4 1.40 -18.01 -14.29
N ALA A 5 0.12 -18.34 -14.09
CA ALA A 5 -0.89 -17.44 -13.61
C ALA A 5 -1.40 -17.90 -12.25
N VAL A 6 -1.65 -16.95 -11.37
CA VAL A 6 -2.17 -17.18 -10.02
C VAL A 6 -3.45 -16.37 -9.89
N ASN A 7 -4.49 -17.00 -9.35
CA ASN A 7 -5.74 -16.30 -9.10
C ASN A 7 -5.55 -15.27 -7.99
N LEU A 8 -6.17 -14.10 -8.16
CA LEU A 8 -6.31 -13.17 -7.05
C LEU A 8 -7.21 -13.81 -5.97
N PRO A 9 -7.03 -13.43 -4.70
CA PRO A 9 -7.93 -13.87 -3.63
C PRO A 9 -9.38 -13.53 -4.00
N PRO A 10 -10.35 -14.40 -3.65
CA PRO A 10 -11.75 -14.08 -3.85
C PRO A 10 -12.08 -12.78 -3.11
N GLU A 11 -12.77 -11.86 -3.77
CA GLU A 11 -13.30 -10.66 -3.14
C GLU A 11 -14.25 -11.11 -2.01
N PRO A 12 -13.95 -10.83 -0.73
CA PRO A 12 -14.87 -11.20 0.34
C PRO A 12 -16.16 -10.40 0.19
N GLU A 13 -17.25 -10.93 0.76
CA GLU A 13 -18.56 -10.25 0.83
C GLU A 13 -18.49 -8.85 1.48
N GLN A 14 -17.38 -8.53 2.16
CA GLN A 14 -17.07 -7.26 2.81
C GLN A 14 -16.15 -6.34 2.00
N GLY A 15 -15.98 -6.60 0.70
CA GLY A 15 -15.35 -5.66 -0.23
C GLY A 15 -13.85 -5.50 -0.03
N TRP A 16 -13.06 -6.34 -0.68
CA TRP A 16 -11.72 -5.88 -1.02
C TRP A 16 -11.88 -4.69 -1.95
N SER A 17 -11.28 -3.55 -1.61
CA SER A 17 -11.05 -2.54 -2.63
C SER A 17 -10.16 -3.19 -3.69
N SER A 18 -10.35 -2.85 -4.96
CA SER A 18 -9.50 -3.34 -6.06
C SER A 18 -8.05 -2.85 -5.96
N ASN A 19 -7.68 -2.24 -4.83
CA ASN A 19 -6.42 -1.60 -4.55
C ASN A 19 -5.55 -2.55 -3.73
N PHE A 20 -4.65 -3.21 -4.44
CA PHE A 20 -3.57 -3.96 -3.83
C PHE A 20 -2.27 -3.67 -4.58
N VAL A 21 -1.17 -3.97 -3.91
CA VAL A 21 0.16 -3.99 -4.50
C VAL A 21 0.79 -5.35 -4.25
N ILE A 22 1.59 -5.80 -5.22
CA ILE A 22 2.42 -6.99 -5.08
C ILE A 22 3.82 -6.56 -4.65
N VAL A 23 4.36 -7.26 -3.66
CA VAL A 23 5.68 -7.01 -3.09
C VAL A 23 6.51 -8.29 -3.08
N GLU A 24 7.82 -8.16 -3.06
CA GLU A 24 8.70 -9.29 -2.75
C GLU A 24 8.60 -9.60 -1.25
N ALA A 25 8.29 -10.84 -0.92
CA ALA A 25 8.25 -11.36 0.44
C ALA A 25 9.54 -12.13 0.77
N ALA A 26 9.62 -12.66 2.00
CA ALA A 26 10.74 -13.49 2.42
C ALA A 26 10.98 -14.66 1.44
N GLU A 27 12.25 -15.04 1.27
CA GLU A 27 12.67 -16.21 0.49
C GLU A 27 12.24 -16.17 -1.00
N GLY A 28 12.05 -14.96 -1.56
CA GLY A 28 11.66 -14.78 -2.96
C GLY A 28 10.19 -15.10 -3.25
N MET A 29 9.36 -15.26 -2.22
CA MET A 29 7.92 -15.42 -2.36
C MET A 29 7.26 -14.10 -2.79
N LEU A 30 6.03 -14.18 -3.29
CA LEU A 30 5.21 -13.00 -3.54
C LEU A 30 4.37 -12.67 -2.31
N GLY A 31 4.39 -11.41 -1.91
CA GLY A 31 3.51 -10.82 -0.92
C GLY A 31 2.48 -9.90 -1.59
N MET A 32 1.37 -9.67 -0.91
CA MET A 32 0.33 -8.73 -1.30
C MET A 32 -0.01 -7.85 -0.12
N LEU A 33 -0.03 -6.54 -0.34
CA LEU A 33 -0.59 -5.56 0.58
C LEU A 33 -1.87 -4.99 -0.04
N ALA A 34 -2.97 -5.05 0.67
CA ALA A 34 -4.27 -4.51 0.24
C ALA A 34 -4.84 -3.60 1.34
N ASP A 35 -5.41 -2.46 0.96
CA ASP A 35 -6.19 -1.65 1.89
C ASP A 35 -7.56 -2.28 2.12
N VAL A 36 -8.00 -2.21 3.37
CA VAL A 36 -9.36 -2.56 3.76
C VAL A 36 -9.90 -1.37 4.51
N TYR A 37 -10.98 -0.80 4.00
CA TYR A 37 -11.72 0.26 4.68
C TYR A 37 -13.21 0.12 4.36
N ASP A 38 -14.05 0.45 5.35
CA ASP A 38 -15.50 0.54 5.15
C ASP A 38 -15.80 1.81 4.35
N ARG A 39 -16.47 1.66 3.20
CA ARG A 39 -16.81 2.79 2.32
C ARG A 39 -17.90 3.69 2.90
N ASP A 40 -18.62 3.24 3.93
CA ASP A 40 -19.82 3.91 4.42
C ASP A 40 -19.51 5.00 5.47
N ASN A 41 -18.32 4.97 6.11
CA ASN A 41 -17.91 5.98 7.07
C ASN A 41 -16.46 6.46 6.87
N ILE A 42 -16.34 7.74 6.54
CA ILE A 42 -15.06 8.43 6.30
C ILE A 42 -14.14 8.50 7.53
N TYR A 43 -14.66 8.21 8.73
CA TYR A 43 -13.90 8.20 9.98
C TYR A 43 -13.56 6.79 10.47
N ASP A 44 -13.91 5.75 9.72
CA ASP A 44 -13.60 4.40 10.15
C ASP A 44 -12.09 4.14 10.10
N PRO A 45 -11.59 3.34 11.06
CA PRO A 45 -10.19 2.98 11.11
C PRO A 45 -9.82 2.18 9.86
N CYS A 46 -8.75 2.60 9.18
CA CYS A 46 -8.20 1.87 8.06
C CYS A 46 -7.15 0.86 8.53
N TRP A 47 -7.02 -0.26 7.81
CA TRP A 47 -5.91 -1.19 7.99
C TRP A 47 -5.44 -1.74 6.64
N LEU A 48 -4.20 -2.24 6.62
CA LEU A 48 -3.69 -3.04 5.52
C LEU A 48 -3.76 -4.52 5.91
N THR A 49 -4.05 -5.36 4.93
CA THR A 49 -3.82 -6.80 5.04
C THR A 49 -2.56 -7.17 4.29
N TYR A 50 -1.75 -8.04 4.88
CA TYR A 50 -0.58 -8.63 4.24
C TYR A 50 -0.79 -10.12 4.05
N SER A 51 -0.73 -10.57 2.80
CA SER A 51 -0.87 -11.97 2.43
C SER A 51 0.37 -12.47 1.69
N ILE A 52 0.73 -13.74 1.88
CA ILE A 52 1.83 -14.39 1.14
C ILE A 52 1.26 -15.46 0.22
N LEU A 53 1.81 -15.54 -0.98
CA LEU A 53 1.50 -16.61 -1.93
C LEU A 53 2.29 -17.88 -1.60
N ARG A 54 1.59 -18.96 -1.27
CA ARG A 54 2.18 -20.31 -1.10
C ARG A 54 1.34 -21.32 -1.86
N ASN A 55 1.97 -22.22 -2.59
CA ASN A 55 1.28 -23.27 -3.36
C ASN A 55 0.14 -22.73 -4.26
N ASN A 56 0.37 -21.59 -4.92
CA ASN A 56 -0.61 -20.88 -5.76
C ASN A 56 -1.88 -20.41 -5.01
N GLN A 57 -1.82 -20.27 -3.70
CA GLN A 57 -2.90 -19.76 -2.85
C GLN A 57 -2.39 -18.63 -1.96
N TRP A 58 -3.20 -17.59 -1.81
CA TRP A 58 -2.88 -16.46 -0.93
C TRP A 58 -3.30 -16.78 0.51
N HIS A 59 -2.38 -16.58 1.44
CA HIS A 59 -2.59 -16.77 2.87
C HIS A 59 -2.41 -15.45 3.60
N LEU A 60 -3.43 -15.03 4.36
CA LEU A 60 -3.34 -13.85 5.22
C LEU A 60 -2.33 -14.12 6.34
N GLU A 61 -1.32 -13.26 6.46
CA GLU A 61 -0.25 -13.37 7.45
C GLU A 61 -0.35 -12.30 8.52
N LYS A 62 -0.74 -11.07 8.14
CA LYS A 62 -0.80 -9.95 9.09
C LYS A 62 -1.91 -8.95 8.75
N VAL A 63 -2.47 -8.35 9.78
CA VAL A 63 -3.28 -7.13 9.70
C VAL A 63 -2.48 -5.99 10.32
N ILE A 64 -2.36 -4.89 9.59
CA ILE A 64 -1.51 -3.75 9.93
C ILE A 64 -2.43 -2.55 10.16
N PRO A 65 -2.68 -2.16 11.41
CA PRO A 65 -3.54 -1.01 11.71
C PRO A 65 -2.88 0.29 11.23
N LEU A 66 -3.69 1.21 10.70
CA LEU A 66 -3.26 2.55 10.31
C LEU A 66 -3.93 3.59 11.22
N PRO A 67 -3.46 3.74 12.47
CA PRO A 67 -4.15 4.55 13.48
C PRO A 67 -4.21 6.03 13.08
N GLY A 68 -5.41 6.61 13.19
CA GLY A 68 -5.66 8.01 12.87
C GLY A 68 -5.60 8.34 11.38
N MET A 69 -5.48 7.33 10.51
CA MET A 69 -5.54 7.48 9.06
C MET A 69 -6.92 7.08 8.53
N HIS A 70 -7.37 7.84 7.54
CA HIS A 70 -8.64 7.65 6.85
C HIS A 70 -8.45 7.85 5.33
N HIS A 71 -9.32 7.24 4.52
CA HIS A 71 -9.25 7.34 3.05
C HIS A 71 -7.86 7.03 2.50
N VAL A 72 -7.38 5.82 2.79
CA VAL A 72 -6.06 5.35 2.37
C VAL A 72 -6.09 5.01 0.87
N VAL A 73 -5.06 5.43 0.15
CA VAL A 73 -4.82 5.04 -1.24
C VAL A 73 -3.40 4.54 -1.40
N LEU A 74 -3.25 3.37 -2.04
CA LEU A 74 -1.94 2.79 -2.36
C LEU A 74 -1.37 3.47 -3.61
N LEU A 75 -0.24 4.18 -3.46
CA LEU A 75 0.38 4.91 -4.57
C LEU A 75 1.41 4.07 -5.33
N GLY A 76 2.00 3.06 -4.67
CA GLY A 76 2.90 2.09 -5.29
C GLY A 76 4.03 1.66 -4.36
N VAL A 77 4.88 0.78 -4.88
CA VAL A 77 5.98 0.16 -4.12
C VAL A 77 7.30 0.42 -4.82
N GLY A 78 8.35 0.72 -4.06
CA GLY A 78 9.71 0.92 -4.56
C GLY A 78 10.73 0.99 -3.43
N GLY A 79 11.94 0.47 -3.68
CA GLY A 79 13.04 0.57 -2.72
C GLY A 79 12.79 -0.10 -1.36
N GLY A 80 11.87 -1.07 -1.28
CA GLY A 80 11.49 -1.74 -0.02
C GLY A 80 10.36 -1.07 0.76
N TYR A 81 9.75 -0.02 0.20
CA TYR A 81 8.66 0.72 0.82
C TYR A 81 7.42 0.74 -0.06
N LEU A 82 6.25 0.62 0.58
CA LEU A 82 4.96 1.01 0.02
C LEU A 82 4.71 2.48 0.37
N LEU A 83 4.36 3.30 -0.61
CA LEU A 83 3.89 4.66 -0.37
C LEU A 83 2.36 4.69 -0.37
N ILE A 84 1.77 5.20 0.70
CA ILE A 84 0.33 5.41 0.82
C ILE A 84 0.01 6.89 0.96
N GLY A 85 -1.09 7.34 0.36
CA GLY A 85 -1.71 8.64 0.64
C GLY A 85 -2.87 8.45 1.59
N ALA A 86 -3.01 9.31 2.60
CA ALA A 86 -4.13 9.24 3.54
C ALA A 86 -4.51 10.62 4.08
N MET A 87 -5.76 10.75 4.52
CA MET A 87 -6.19 11.78 5.44
C MET A 87 -5.79 11.36 6.86
N TYR A 88 -5.43 12.31 7.72
CA TYR A 88 -5.20 12.03 9.13
C TYR A 88 -5.56 13.22 10.00
N ILE A 89 -5.99 12.95 11.23
CA ILE A 89 -6.37 13.97 12.20
C ILE A 89 -5.19 14.22 13.13
N THR A 90 -4.78 15.49 13.25
CA THR A 90 -3.74 15.86 14.23
C THR A 90 -4.33 15.97 15.63
N SER A 91 -3.58 15.49 16.62
CA SER A 91 -3.95 15.49 18.05
C SER A 91 -4.18 16.89 18.63
N SER A 92 -3.76 17.96 17.94
CA SER A 92 -3.78 19.34 18.45
C SER A 92 -4.99 20.19 18.03
N GLY A 93 -5.99 19.67 17.31
CA GLY A 93 -7.14 20.53 16.96
C GLY A 93 -8.21 20.00 16.02
N GLY A 94 -8.30 18.69 15.76
CA GLY A 94 -9.34 18.14 14.89
C GLY A 94 -9.21 18.53 13.41
N GLU A 95 -8.13 19.23 13.05
CA GLU A 95 -7.84 19.62 11.66
C GLU A 95 -7.46 18.37 10.85
N VAL A 96 -8.21 18.14 9.78
CA VAL A 96 -7.94 17.07 8.81
C VAL A 96 -6.79 17.51 7.91
N LYS A 97 -5.69 16.74 7.96
CA LYS A 97 -4.52 16.95 7.11
C LYS A 97 -4.37 15.82 6.11
N PHE A 98 -3.57 16.07 5.09
CA PHE A 98 -3.23 15.09 4.07
C PHE A 98 -1.76 14.75 4.18
N GLY A 99 -1.45 13.46 4.19
CA GLY A 99 -0.09 12.95 4.34
C GLY A 99 0.21 11.89 3.30
N LEU A 100 1.48 11.83 2.91
CA LEU A 100 2.07 10.62 2.35
C LEU A 100 2.79 9.89 3.46
N PHE A 101 2.56 8.59 3.55
CA PHE A 101 3.18 7.72 4.54
C PHE A 101 3.94 6.61 3.83
N SER A 102 5.12 6.31 4.32
CA SER A 102 5.89 5.14 3.91
C SER A 102 5.58 3.99 4.85
N VAL A 103 5.34 2.82 4.27
CA VAL A 103 5.22 1.55 4.98
C VAL A 103 6.43 0.71 4.59
N ASP A 104 7.30 0.42 5.54
CA ASP A 104 8.41 -0.50 5.33
C ASP A 104 7.85 -1.92 5.10
N VAL A 105 8.15 -2.53 3.96
CA VAL A 105 7.54 -3.81 3.57
C VAL A 105 8.05 -4.97 4.44
N LYS A 106 9.23 -4.85 5.06
CA LYS A 106 9.81 -5.91 5.89
C LYS A 106 9.29 -5.85 7.32
N THR A 107 9.18 -4.66 7.88
CA THR A 107 8.85 -4.44 9.29
C THR A 107 7.39 -4.04 9.50
N PHE A 108 6.73 -3.56 8.45
CA PHE A 108 5.40 -2.95 8.47
C PHE A 108 5.31 -1.71 9.35
N GLN A 109 6.44 -1.06 9.62
CA GLN A 109 6.46 0.23 10.29
C GLN A 109 5.93 1.30 9.35
N VAL A 110 5.11 2.20 9.90
CA VAL A 110 4.44 3.26 9.17
C VAL A 110 5.02 4.59 9.64
N GLU A 111 5.49 5.40 8.70
CA GLU A 111 6.10 6.70 8.98
C GLU A 111 5.50 7.78 8.08
N LEU A 112 5.38 9.01 8.61
CA LEU A 112 4.99 10.16 7.81
C LEU A 112 6.16 10.56 6.91
N PHE A 113 6.01 10.36 5.61
CA PHE A 113 7.01 10.71 4.61
C PHE A 113 6.96 12.21 4.26
N THR A 114 5.74 12.76 4.05
CA THR A 114 5.55 14.20 3.88
C THR A 114 4.12 14.63 4.20
N GLN A 115 3.97 15.78 4.84
CA GLN A 115 2.68 16.46 4.96
C GLN A 115 2.37 17.23 3.66
N ARG A 116 1.09 17.36 3.30
CA ARG A 116 0.62 18.19 2.18
C ARG A 116 -0.63 18.99 2.55
N SER A 117 -0.83 20.10 1.84
CA SER A 117 -2.02 20.95 1.95
C SER A 117 -3.17 20.52 1.05
N LYS A 118 -2.93 19.61 0.09
CA LYS A 118 -3.93 19.09 -0.86
C LYS A 118 -3.71 17.60 -1.12
N VAL A 119 -4.79 16.91 -1.45
CA VAL A 119 -4.75 15.47 -1.71
C VAL A 119 -4.30 15.18 -3.13
N ILE A 120 -3.51 14.11 -3.27
CA ILE A 120 -3.23 13.48 -4.56
C ILE A 120 -3.73 12.05 -4.48
N PHE A 121 -4.92 11.81 -5.02
CA PHE A 121 -5.52 10.47 -5.09
C PHE A 121 -5.16 9.71 -6.38
N SER A 122 -4.55 10.38 -7.36
CA SER A 122 -4.29 9.84 -8.70
C SER A 122 -2.80 9.69 -9.05
N GLY A 123 -1.90 9.94 -8.10
CA GLY A 123 -0.46 9.78 -8.30
C GLY A 123 -0.06 8.31 -8.27
N ARG A 124 0.92 7.92 -9.08
CA ARG A 124 1.60 6.62 -8.96
C ARG A 124 3.05 6.85 -8.58
N LEU A 125 3.57 6.02 -7.68
CA LEU A 125 4.98 6.02 -7.33
C LEU A 125 5.79 5.61 -8.56
N TYR A 126 6.78 6.43 -8.89
CA TYR A 126 7.80 6.10 -9.87
C TYR A 126 9.14 5.97 -9.13
N ALA A 127 9.69 4.76 -9.11
CA ALA A 127 10.99 4.48 -8.54
C ALA A 127 11.90 3.95 -9.65
N GLY A 128 12.86 4.77 -10.08
CA GLY A 128 13.80 4.43 -11.16
C GLY A 128 14.37 5.65 -11.85
N PHE A 129 15.39 5.45 -12.68
CA PHE A 129 15.83 6.48 -13.61
C PHE A 129 14.97 6.38 -14.88
N PRO A 130 14.46 7.50 -15.44
CA PRO A 130 13.85 7.44 -16.75
C PRO A 130 14.88 6.89 -17.74
N PRO A 131 14.47 6.08 -18.74
CA PRO A 131 15.39 5.49 -19.71
C PRO A 131 16.31 6.52 -20.39
N SER A 132 15.89 7.78 -20.48
CA SER A 132 16.66 8.92 -21.01
C SER A 132 17.73 9.49 -20.06
N LEU A 133 17.73 9.11 -18.79
CA LEU A 133 18.74 9.47 -17.77
C LEU A 133 19.56 8.26 -17.31
N CYS A 134 19.36 7.08 -17.90
CA CYS A 134 20.30 5.99 -17.74
C CYS A 134 21.61 6.35 -18.43
N ALA A 135 22.75 6.22 -17.75
CA ALA A 135 24.05 6.31 -18.40
C ALA A 135 24.08 5.28 -19.55
N PRO A 136 24.65 5.63 -20.72
CA PRO A 136 24.76 4.68 -21.82
C PRO A 136 25.49 3.44 -21.32
N THR A 137 24.88 2.28 -21.49
CA THR A 137 25.50 1.00 -21.17
C THR A 137 26.66 0.78 -22.15
N ILE A 138 27.88 0.65 -21.63
CA ILE A 138 29.10 0.31 -22.39
C ILE A 138 29.12 -1.21 -22.65
#